data_AF-Q7KV71-F1
#
_entry.id   AF-Q7KV71-F1
#
_cell.length_a   1.000
_cell.length_b   1.000
_cell.length_c   1.000
_cell.angle_alpha   90.00
_cell.angle_beta   90.00
_cell.angle_gamma   90.00
#
_symmetry.space_group_name_H-M   'P 1'
#
loop_
_entity.id
_entity.type
_entity.pdbx_description
1 polymer ?
#
loop_
_entity_poly.entity_id
_entity_poly.type
_entity_poly.pdbx_seq_one_letter_code
_entity_poly.pdbx_strand_id
1 'polypeptide(L)'
;MFNTTKMVYSYRILWLSGVLLGPILLAAIAVQGQEPASPVFQNHKTKEWTNLDNITFSFDCKRRSVGFYADMEYNCQIFHMCDEEGNRIPHLCANETSFNQEYRICDWDYNFNCTESPKWFYLNELTYATDPPDEDDEDY
;
A
#
# COMPACT_ATOMS: atom_id res chain seq x y z
N MET A 1 -65.89 32.88 -32.58
CA MET A 1 -64.49 33.26 -32.30
C MET A 1 -63.95 32.56 -31.04
N PHE A 2 -63.91 31.21 -30.98
CA PHE A 2 -63.53 30.46 -29.76
C PHE A 2 -62.48 29.32 -29.95
N ASN A 3 -61.83 29.18 -31.12
CA ASN A 3 -61.02 27.97 -31.42
C ASN A 3 -59.49 28.19 -31.51
N THR A 4 -59.02 29.38 -31.92
CA THR A 4 -57.58 29.67 -32.08
C THR A 4 -56.83 29.79 -30.74
N THR A 5 -57.46 30.34 -29.70
CA THR A 5 -56.83 30.53 -28.38
C THR A 5 -56.49 29.20 -27.70
N LYS A 6 -57.34 28.18 -27.83
CA LYS A 6 -57.08 26.84 -27.28
C LYS A 6 -55.90 26.16 -27.98
N MET A 7 -55.81 26.26 -29.30
CA MET A 7 -54.73 25.65 -30.08
C MET A 7 -53.37 26.28 -29.76
N VAL A 8 -53.31 27.62 -29.63
CA VAL A 8 -52.09 28.33 -29.19
C VAL A 8 -51.72 27.98 -27.75
N TYR A 9 -52.71 27.82 -26.86
CA TYR A 9 -52.49 27.40 -25.48
C TYR A 9 -51.95 25.97 -25.39
N SER A 10 -52.51 25.02 -26.15
CA SER A 10 -52.02 23.64 -26.23
C SER A 10 -50.60 23.57 -26.81
N TYR A 11 -50.30 24.33 -27.86
CA TYR A 11 -48.93 24.43 -28.38
C TYR A 11 -47.99 25.03 -27.33
N ARG A 12 -48.37 26.11 -26.65
CA ARG A 12 -47.54 26.69 -25.56
C ARG A 12 -47.29 25.69 -24.44
N ILE A 13 -48.30 24.92 -24.02
CA ILE A 13 -48.13 23.87 -23.00
C ILE A 13 -47.16 22.78 -23.48
N LEU A 14 -47.33 22.29 -24.71
CA LEU A 14 -46.46 21.25 -25.28
C LEU A 14 -45.00 21.71 -25.40
N TRP A 15 -44.78 22.93 -25.90
CA TRP A 15 -43.45 23.54 -25.98
C TRP A 15 -42.83 23.75 -24.59
N LEU A 16 -43.60 24.26 -23.61
CA LEU A 16 -43.13 24.44 -22.24
C LEU A 16 -42.76 23.09 -21.59
N SER A 17 -43.55 22.04 -21.82
CA SER A 17 -43.24 20.71 -21.29
C SER A 17 -41.98 20.09 -21.90
N GLY A 18 -41.73 20.29 -23.21
CA GLY A 18 -40.51 19.82 -23.86
C GLY A 18 -39.24 20.54 -23.38
N VAL A 19 -39.32 21.85 -23.16
CA VAL A 19 -38.21 22.66 -22.62
C VAL A 19 -37.92 22.32 -21.15
N LEU A 20 -38.92 21.90 -20.37
CA LEU A 20 -38.72 21.52 -18.97
C LEU A 20 -38.29 20.06 -18.81
N LEU A 21 -38.93 19.11 -19.50
CA LEU A 21 -38.68 17.68 -19.29
C LEU A 21 -37.49 17.15 -20.10
N GLY A 22 -37.21 17.72 -21.27
CA GLY A 22 -36.07 17.36 -22.12
C GLY A 22 -34.70 17.47 -21.41
N PRO A 23 -34.35 18.61 -20.79
CA PRO A 23 -33.07 18.75 -20.09
C PRO A 23 -33.00 17.91 -18.81
N ILE A 24 -34.11 17.70 -18.11
CA ILE A 24 -34.16 16.83 -16.92
C ILE A 24 -33.80 15.39 -17.31
N LEU A 25 -34.35 14.89 -18.43
CA LEU A 25 -34.03 13.55 -18.92
C LEU A 25 -32.55 13.43 -19.35
N LEU A 26 -32.00 14.45 -20.03
CA LEU A 26 -30.59 14.45 -20.43
C LEU A 26 -29.63 14.43 -19.22
N ALA A 27 -29.96 15.21 -18.19
CA ALA A 27 -29.19 15.24 -16.95
C ALA A 27 -29.23 13.88 -16.22
N ALA A 28 -30.39 13.22 -16.20
CA ALA A 28 -30.51 11.89 -15.59
C ALA A 28 -29.63 10.83 -16.26
N ILE A 29 -29.45 10.91 -17.59
CA ILE A 29 -28.58 9.98 -18.33
C ILE A 29 -27.10 10.22 -17.99
N ALA A 30 -26.68 11.48 -17.79
CA ALA A 30 -25.28 11.80 -17.47
C ALA A 30 -24.84 11.37 -16.06
N VAL A 31 -25.77 11.17 -15.11
CA VAL A 31 -25.46 10.83 -13.72
C VAL A 31 -24.93 9.39 -13.55
N GLN A 32 -25.24 8.47 -14.46
CA GLN A 32 -24.86 7.05 -14.30
C GLN A 32 -23.37 6.74 -14.55
N GLY A 33 -22.58 7.72 -15.02
CA GLY A 33 -21.21 7.47 -15.50
C GLY A 33 -20.04 7.88 -14.59
N GLN A 34 -20.28 8.44 -13.40
CA GLN A 34 -19.19 8.91 -12.54
C GLN A 34 -18.90 7.92 -11.41
N GLU A 35 -18.06 6.92 -11.68
CA GLU A 35 -17.46 6.12 -10.62
C GLU A 35 -16.63 7.05 -9.70
N PRO A 36 -16.91 7.09 -8.39
CA PRO A 36 -16.14 7.91 -7.47
C PRO A 36 -14.71 7.35 -7.39
N ALA A 37 -13.72 8.17 -7.73
CA ALA A 37 -12.31 7.86 -7.51
C ALA A 37 -12.11 7.37 -6.06
N SER A 38 -11.49 6.20 -5.89
CA SER A 38 -11.22 5.62 -4.58
C SER A 38 -10.43 6.63 -3.72
N PRO A 39 -10.91 6.99 -2.51
CA PRO A 39 -10.27 8.00 -1.67
C PRO A 39 -8.95 7.55 -1.04
N VAL A 40 -8.50 6.31 -1.26
CA VAL A 40 -7.33 5.74 -0.59
C VAL A 40 -6.01 6.40 -1.01
N PHE A 41 -5.95 7.11 -2.14
CA PHE A 41 -4.69 7.63 -2.68
C PHE A 41 -4.32 9.08 -2.26
N GLN A 42 -5.20 9.83 -1.59
CA GLN A 42 -4.97 11.27 -1.35
C GLN A 42 -4.01 11.59 -0.19
N ASN A 43 -3.59 10.61 0.61
CA ASN A 43 -2.63 10.83 1.69
C ASN A 43 -1.26 10.24 1.32
N HIS A 44 -0.58 10.86 0.35
CA HIS A 44 0.89 10.85 0.33
C HIS A 44 1.40 11.69 1.50
N LYS A 45 1.11 11.31 2.75
CA LYS A 45 2.05 11.61 3.82
C LYS A 45 3.34 10.97 3.32
N THR A 46 4.36 11.79 3.06
CA THR A 46 5.74 11.30 2.92
C THR A 46 5.92 10.30 4.05
N LYS A 47 6.07 9.02 3.70
CA LYS A 47 6.09 7.90 4.65
C LYS A 47 6.98 8.30 5.83
N GLU A 48 6.55 8.21 7.08
CA GLU A 48 7.33 8.59 8.29
C GLU A 48 8.81 8.10 8.21
N TRP A 49 8.99 6.92 7.63
CA TRP A 49 10.25 6.30 7.20
C TRP A 49 11.21 7.20 6.39
N THR A 50 10.75 8.32 5.81
CA THR A 50 11.55 9.30 5.05
C THR A 50 12.29 10.30 5.94
N ASN A 51 12.05 10.37 7.25
CA ASN A 51 12.75 11.31 8.14
C ASN A 51 13.82 10.63 8.99
N LEU A 52 14.77 9.96 8.34
CA LEU A 52 15.97 9.41 8.98
C LEU A 52 17.21 10.29 8.73
N ASP A 53 17.03 11.54 8.28
CA ASP A 53 18.09 12.43 7.82
C ASP A 53 19.11 12.80 8.91
N ASN A 54 18.72 12.74 10.19
CA ASN A 54 19.58 13.06 11.34
C ASN A 54 20.09 11.81 12.09
N ILE A 55 19.92 10.61 11.53
CA ILE A 55 20.32 9.36 12.17
C ILE A 55 21.52 8.78 11.41
N THR A 56 22.59 8.51 12.15
CA THR A 56 23.81 7.90 11.61
C THR A 56 23.79 6.40 11.86
N PHE A 57 24.18 5.60 10.87
CA PHE A 57 24.20 4.14 11.00
C PHE A 57 25.62 3.60 10.85
N SER A 58 26.03 2.73 11.76
CA SER A 58 27.26 1.93 11.63
C SER A 58 27.04 0.65 10.80
N PHE A 59 25.79 0.21 10.65
CA PHE A 59 25.41 -0.99 9.93
C PHE A 59 25.64 -0.88 8.41
N ASP A 60 26.17 -1.95 7.82
CA ASP A 60 26.36 -2.09 6.37
C ASP A 60 25.99 -3.48 5.82
N CYS A 61 25.70 -3.53 4.51
CA CYS A 61 25.27 -4.73 3.79
C CYS A 61 26.39 -5.46 3.03
N LYS A 62 27.66 -5.02 3.10
CA LYS A 62 28.72 -5.45 2.16
C LYS A 62 29.09 -6.94 2.25
N ARG A 63 28.69 -7.63 3.31
CA ARG A 63 28.96 -9.08 3.54
C ARG A 63 27.75 -9.78 4.11
N ARG A 64 26.56 -9.36 3.66
CA ARG A 64 25.27 -9.85 4.11
C ARG A 64 24.46 -10.29 2.90
N SER A 65 23.68 -11.34 3.07
CA SER A 65 22.69 -11.75 2.08
C SER A 65 21.60 -10.70 1.93
N VAL A 66 20.84 -10.81 0.84
CA VAL A 66 19.61 -10.02 0.67
C VAL A 66 18.65 -10.36 1.80
N GLY A 67 18.06 -9.35 2.43
CA GLY A 67 17.09 -9.59 3.50
C GLY A 67 17.04 -8.47 4.54
N PHE A 68 16.53 -8.81 5.72
CA PHE A 68 16.23 -7.86 6.78
C PHE A 68 17.15 -8.08 7.98
N TYR A 69 17.70 -7.00 8.52
CA TYR A 69 18.66 -7.04 9.61
C TYR A 69 18.31 -6.05 10.71
N ALA A 70 18.10 -6.55 11.93
CA ALA A 70 17.83 -5.73 13.10
C ALA A 70 19.03 -4.83 13.43
N ASP A 71 18.77 -3.55 13.70
CA ASP A 71 19.78 -2.61 14.17
C ASP A 71 19.87 -2.64 15.70
N MET A 72 20.86 -3.36 16.22
CA MET A 72 21.08 -3.44 17.66
C MET A 72 21.60 -2.12 18.28
N GLU A 73 22.19 -1.21 17.48
CA GLU A 73 22.63 0.11 17.96
C GLU A 73 21.43 0.97 18.37
N TYR A 74 20.28 0.76 17.70
CA TYR A 74 19.01 1.43 17.95
C TYR A 74 17.97 0.52 18.62
N ASN A 75 18.41 -0.44 19.46
CA ASN A 75 17.55 -1.38 20.19
C ASN A 75 16.50 -2.09 19.30
N CYS A 76 16.87 -2.40 18.07
CA CYS A 76 16.04 -3.00 17.04
C CYS A 76 14.81 -2.15 16.65
N GLN A 77 14.66 -0.92 17.12
CA GLN A 77 13.60 -0.03 16.66
C GLN A 77 13.78 0.32 15.18
N ILE A 78 15.04 0.28 14.70
CA ILE A 78 15.38 0.37 13.29
C ILE A 78 15.82 -1.03 12.81
N PHE A 79 15.46 -1.36 11.57
CA PHE A 79 16.03 -2.48 10.83
C PHE A 79 16.48 -2.01 9.46
N HIS A 80 17.39 -2.76 8.84
CA HIS A 80 17.93 -2.48 7.52
C HIS A 80 17.50 -3.56 6.55
N MET A 81 16.92 -3.15 5.41
CA MET A 81 16.79 -4.01 4.25
C MET A 81 18.07 -3.90 3.41
N CYS A 82 18.73 -5.03 3.19
CA CYS A 82 19.83 -5.17 2.25
C CYS A 82 19.30 -5.72 0.93
N ASP A 83 19.62 -5.06 -0.18
CA ASP A 83 19.28 -5.52 -1.53
C ASP A 83 20.45 -6.28 -2.19
N GLU A 84 20.24 -6.73 -3.43
CA GLU A 84 21.21 -7.49 -4.22
C GLU A 84 22.47 -6.68 -4.57
N GLU A 85 22.37 -5.36 -4.65
CA GLU A 85 23.49 -4.47 -4.93
C GLU A 85 24.28 -4.09 -3.66
N GLY A 86 23.81 -4.53 -2.48
CA GLY A 86 24.39 -4.19 -1.19
C GLY A 86 24.00 -2.79 -0.72
N ASN A 87 22.95 -2.19 -1.26
CA ASN A 87 22.38 -0.96 -0.73
C ASN A 87 21.64 -1.23 0.58
N ARG A 88 21.73 -0.28 1.50
CA ARG A 88 21.10 -0.32 2.82
C ARG A 88 19.92 0.63 2.85
N ILE A 89 18.72 0.10 3.07
CA ILE A 89 17.50 0.89 3.22
C ILE A 89 17.02 0.74 4.67
N PRO A 90 17.17 1.76 5.52
CA PRO A 90 16.69 1.71 6.90
C PRO A 90 15.19 1.88 7.01
N HIS A 91 14.65 1.23 8.04
CA HIS A 91 13.24 1.20 8.35
C HIS A 91 13.02 1.32 9.87
N LEU A 92 12.22 2.29 10.33
CA LEU A 92 11.78 2.49 11.72
C LEU A 92 10.45 1.79 12.09
N CYS A 93 10.48 0.78 12.95
CA CYS A 93 9.28 0.18 13.55
C CYS A 93 8.40 1.22 14.27
N ALA A 94 7.10 0.92 14.44
CA ALA A 94 6.19 1.79 15.16
C ALA A 94 6.57 1.94 16.65
N ASN A 95 5.99 2.92 17.34
CA ASN A 95 6.19 3.10 18.78
C ASN A 95 5.95 1.78 19.54
N GLU A 96 6.77 1.52 20.56
CA GLU A 96 6.68 0.34 21.44
C GLU A 96 6.90 -1.01 20.73
N THR A 97 7.38 -0.98 19.48
CA THR A 97 7.74 -2.18 18.72
C THR A 97 9.21 -2.13 18.29
N SER A 98 9.82 -3.30 18.22
CA SER A 98 11.18 -3.50 17.73
C SER A 98 11.18 -4.66 16.73
N PHE A 99 12.15 -4.65 15.82
CA PHE A 99 12.29 -5.65 14.79
C PHE A 99 12.74 -6.99 15.36
N ASN A 100 11.82 -7.96 15.33
CA ASN A 100 12.08 -9.34 15.69
C ASN A 100 12.75 -10.05 14.51
N GLN A 101 14.05 -10.30 14.65
CA GLN A 101 14.87 -10.86 13.57
C GLN A 101 14.47 -12.31 13.20
N GLU A 102 13.96 -13.09 14.14
CA GLU A 102 13.55 -14.48 13.91
C GLU A 102 12.35 -14.55 12.97
N TYR A 103 11.34 -13.71 13.22
CA TYR A 103 10.10 -13.68 12.43
C TYR A 103 10.12 -12.64 11.30
N ARG A 104 11.15 -11.77 11.26
CA ARG A 104 11.35 -10.71 10.28
C ARG A 104 10.17 -9.71 10.21
N ILE A 105 9.65 -9.35 11.38
CA ILE A 105 8.55 -8.38 11.56
C ILE A 105 8.86 -7.43 12.71
N CYS A 106 8.18 -6.27 12.77
CA CYS A 106 8.13 -5.48 13.99
C CYS A 106 7.15 -6.14 14.97
N ASP A 107 7.64 -6.50 16.16
CA ASP A 107 6.88 -7.13 17.24
C ASP A 107 7.01 -6.26 18.50
N TRP A 108 6.20 -6.53 19.52
CA TRP A 108 6.32 -5.85 20.81
C TRP A 108 7.73 -6.07 21.40
N ASP A 109 8.33 -5.00 21.89
CA ASP A 109 9.74 -4.97 22.32
C ASP A 109 10.08 -5.98 23.44
N TYR A 110 9.10 -6.40 24.23
CA TYR A 110 9.24 -7.37 25.31
C TYR A 110 9.06 -8.84 24.89
N ASN A 111 8.67 -9.13 23.64
CA ASN A 111 8.44 -10.51 23.18
C ASN A 111 9.74 -11.25 22.83
N PHE A 112 10.86 -10.54 22.66
CA PHE A 112 12.13 -11.13 22.23
C PHE A 112 13.33 -10.32 22.75
N ASN A 113 14.54 -10.89 22.66
CA ASN A 113 15.76 -10.17 23.00
C ASN A 113 16.45 -9.64 21.74
N CYS A 114 16.40 -8.31 21.54
CA CYS A 114 17.03 -7.63 20.40
C CYS A 114 18.52 -7.99 20.21
N THR A 115 19.28 -8.15 21.29
CA THR A 115 20.72 -8.48 21.21
C THR A 115 21.00 -9.87 20.66
N GLU A 116 20.00 -10.76 20.63
CA GLU A 116 20.10 -12.10 20.05
C GLU A 116 19.82 -12.14 18.55
N SER A 117 19.43 -11.01 17.94
CA SER A 117 19.14 -10.92 16.50
C SER A 117 20.20 -11.59 15.61
N PRO A 118 21.53 -11.46 15.85
CA PRO A 118 22.53 -12.09 15.00
C PRO A 118 22.41 -13.62 14.88
N LYS A 119 21.81 -14.30 15.86
CA LYS A 119 21.56 -15.75 15.81
C LYS A 119 20.65 -16.15 14.65
N TRP A 120 19.81 -15.23 14.17
CA TRP A 120 18.77 -15.47 13.18
C TRP A 120 19.08 -14.84 11.81
N PHE A 121 20.25 -14.19 11.64
CA PHE A 121 20.62 -13.58 10.35
C PHE A 121 20.71 -14.58 9.19
N TYR A 122 20.98 -15.86 9.47
CA TYR A 122 21.02 -16.91 8.45
C TYR A 122 19.66 -17.15 7.79
N LEU A 123 18.54 -16.79 8.46
CA LEU A 123 17.19 -16.95 7.90
C LEU A 123 16.97 -16.12 6.63
N ASN A 124 17.75 -15.05 6.43
CA ASN A 124 17.68 -14.26 5.19
C ASN A 124 18.13 -15.06 3.96
N GLU A 125 19.06 -16.01 4.13
CA GLU A 125 19.53 -16.89 3.04
C GLU A 125 18.49 -17.96 2.66
N LEU A 126 17.58 -18.29 3.58
CA LEU A 126 16.57 -19.32 3.38
C LEU A 126 15.27 -18.82 2.75
N THR A 127 15.15 -17.52 2.45
CA THR A 127 13.90 -16.91 1.97
C THR A 127 13.40 -17.49 0.64
N TYR A 128 14.31 -17.97 -0.20
CA TYR A 128 14.01 -18.56 -1.51
C TYR A 128 14.67 -19.93 -1.70
N ALA A 129 14.95 -20.65 -0.62
CA ALA A 129 15.39 -22.04 -0.76
C ALA A 129 14.29 -22.83 -1.46
N THR A 130 14.53 -23.22 -2.71
CA THR A 130 13.71 -24.23 -3.36
C THR A 130 13.95 -25.54 -2.63
N ASP A 131 12.87 -26.25 -2.29
CA ASP A 131 12.99 -27.64 -1.86
C ASP A 131 13.80 -28.40 -2.93
N PRO A 132 14.61 -29.41 -2.54
CA PRO A 132 15.21 -30.31 -3.52
C PRO A 132 14.10 -30.79 -4.46
N PRO A 133 14.37 -30.99 -5.76
CA PRO A 133 13.40 -31.67 -6.62
C PRO A 133 12.96 -32.95 -5.91
N ASP A 134 11.66 -33.15 -5.77
CA ASP A 134 11.15 -34.46 -5.40
C ASP A 134 11.77 -35.45 -6.42
N GLU A 135 12.41 -36.51 -5.92
CA GLU A 135 12.71 -37.64 -6.80
C GLU A 135 11.34 -38.17 -7.22
N ASP A 136 10.86 -37.72 -8.38
CA ASP A 136 9.63 -38.22 -8.99
C ASP A 136 9.70 -39.73 -8.88
N ASP A 137 8.72 -40.31 -8.17
CA ASP A 137 8.53 -41.74 -8.06
C ASP A 137 8.64 -42.33 -9.47
N GLU A 138 9.79 -42.94 -9.80
CA GLU A 138 9.91 -43.86 -10.94
C GLU A 138 9.07 -45.11 -10.59
N ASP A 139 7.75 -44.95 -10.58
CA ASP A 139 6.77 -46.01 -10.76
C ASP A 139 6.41 -46.06 -12.25
N TYR A 140 7.28 -46.71 -13.03
CA TYR A 140 6.87 -47.70 -14.05
C TYR A 140 8.04 -48.59 -14.54
#